data_AF-R1EY63-F1
#
_entry.id   AF-R1EY63-F1
#
_cell.length_a   1.000
_cell.length_b   1.000
_cell.length_c   1.000
_cell.angle_alpha   90.00
_cell.angle_beta   90.00
_cell.angle_gamma   90.00
#
_symmetry.space_group_name_H-M   'P 1'
#
loop_
_entity.id
_entity.type
_entity.pdbx_description
1 polymer ?
#
loop_
_entity_poly.entity_id
_entity_poly.type
_entity_poly.pdbx_seq_one_letter_code
_entity_poly.pdbx_strand_id
1 'polypeptide(L)'
;MSPPRINPKSPIAGMQLYEKKALFETSNKITLKWTDPATKQVFQVTDIPKPMFLKFSPSAASHYASHNAHKRTKHSEHVYDLGPTAHLNPAAVRYLLNEMTTACRTQGIYLPAPYPQPNVQRHLQALIAAQQLDVRCVVHAWRGKLMDAVRDAGVTRDALALLHAHFGDEAEPAVLRHMLNSAVYAELRAGDADPHPETVALNRYVYAEGNPGLAVMKKAVEIEVAGKMAARAEKEEKRARRVEARKRFFQKRQREQEKHEMLDRARDGDRILSEMEVDALGKHAGPTTAFVSNKLR
;
A
#
# COMPACT_ATOMS: atom_id res chain seq x y z
N MET A 1 16.16 22.84 -6.33
CA MET A 1 16.39 21.56 -5.64
C MET A 1 15.91 21.71 -4.20
N SER A 2 14.86 20.99 -3.80
CA SER A 2 14.44 21.01 -2.40
C SER A 2 15.50 20.32 -1.55
N PRO A 3 15.86 20.86 -0.37
CA PRO A 3 16.79 20.18 0.53
C PRO A 3 16.23 18.79 0.88
N PRO A 4 17.09 17.76 1.01
CA PRO A 4 16.64 16.43 1.40
C PRO A 4 15.90 16.52 2.73
N ARG A 5 14.64 16.06 2.76
CA ARG A 5 13.78 16.07 3.94
C ARG A 5 14.36 15.18 5.04
N ILE A 6 15.23 15.70 5.91
CA ILE A 6 15.83 14.95 7.01
C ILE A 6 14.73 14.22 7.79
N ASN A 7 14.83 12.89 7.93
CA ASN A 7 13.99 12.13 8.86
C ASN A 7 14.53 12.42 10.27
N PRO A 8 13.85 13.25 11.08
CA PRO A 8 14.37 13.68 12.37
C PRO A 8 14.50 12.52 13.36
N LYS A 9 13.84 11.39 13.09
CA LYS A 9 13.92 10.16 13.91
C LYS A 9 15.12 9.28 13.56
N SER A 10 15.88 9.60 12.52
CA SER A 10 17.10 8.84 12.21
C SER A 10 18.19 9.17 13.24
N PRO A 11 18.85 8.16 13.84
CA PRO A 11 19.89 8.39 14.84
C PRO A 11 21.17 9.02 14.25
N ILE A 12 21.24 9.13 12.92
CA ILE A 12 22.35 9.73 12.16
C ILE A 12 21.92 11.01 11.41
N ALA A 13 20.74 11.57 11.70
CA ALA A 13 20.14 12.70 10.99
C ALA A 13 20.99 13.98 10.98
N GLY A 14 21.79 14.22 12.02
CA GLY A 14 22.67 15.38 12.16
C GLY A 14 24.16 15.09 12.01
N MET A 15 24.53 13.85 11.67
CA MET A 15 25.94 13.45 11.56
C MET A 15 26.51 13.83 10.20
N GLN A 16 27.75 14.31 10.20
CA GLN A 16 28.52 14.55 8.99
C GLN A 16 28.92 13.21 8.34
N LEU A 17 29.17 13.21 7.03
CA LEU A 17 29.44 11.99 6.29
C LEU A 17 30.65 11.21 6.83
N TYR A 18 31.70 11.90 7.28
CA TYR A 18 32.88 11.25 7.85
C TYR A 18 32.57 10.56 9.19
N GLU A 19 31.72 11.16 10.03
CA GLU A 19 31.27 10.56 11.30
C GLU A 19 30.42 9.32 11.03
N LYS A 20 29.55 9.38 10.01
CA LYS A 20 28.76 8.22 9.58
C LYS A 20 29.67 7.08 9.08
N LYS A 21 30.71 7.39 8.31
CA LYS A 21 31.69 6.39 7.85
C LYS A 21 32.43 5.71 9.01
N ALA A 22 32.85 6.48 10.00
CA ALA A 22 33.52 5.96 11.19
C ALA A 22 32.66 4.93 11.98
N LEU A 23 31.32 4.98 11.86
CA LEU A 23 30.44 4.00 12.53
C LEU A 23 30.58 2.59 11.96
N PHE A 24 30.84 2.44 10.66
CA PHE A 24 30.90 1.13 9.99
C PHE A 24 32.32 0.72 9.58
N GLU A 25 33.23 1.67 9.36
CA GLU A 25 34.66 1.44 9.06
C GLU A 25 35.47 1.25 10.35
N THR A 26 35.08 0.28 11.18
CA THR A 26 35.69 0.02 12.48
C THR A 26 36.11 -1.44 12.63
N SER A 27 37.22 -1.67 13.33
CA SER A 27 37.66 -3.01 13.74
C SER A 27 36.83 -3.58 14.91
N ASN A 28 36.09 -2.73 15.62
CA ASN A 28 35.25 -3.14 16.74
C ASN A 28 33.94 -3.76 16.25
N LYS A 29 33.95 -5.08 16.08
CA LYS A 29 32.82 -5.85 15.60
C LYS A 29 32.21 -6.73 16.69
N ILE A 30 30.91 -7.00 16.53
CA ILE A 30 30.14 -7.90 17.38
C ILE A 30 29.48 -9.01 16.55
N THR A 31 29.06 -10.05 17.25
CA THR A 31 28.20 -11.13 16.74
C THR A 31 26.83 -11.01 17.40
N LEU A 32 25.79 -10.94 16.59
CA LEU A 32 24.41 -11.15 17.04
C LEU A 32 24.14 -12.64 17.15
N LYS A 33 23.55 -13.08 18.25
CA LYS A 33 23.18 -14.47 18.49
C LYS A 33 21.76 -14.54 19.04
N TRP A 34 21.00 -15.53 18.61
CA TRP A 34 19.69 -15.84 19.19
C TRP A 34 19.36 -17.32 19.02
N THR A 35 18.42 -17.81 19.82
CA THR A 35 17.92 -19.19 19.72
C THR A 35 16.45 -19.15 19.34
N ASP A 36 16.07 -19.86 18.27
CA ASP A 36 14.67 -20.02 17.94
C ASP A 36 14.00 -20.97 18.95
N PRO A 37 13.00 -20.52 19.73
CA PRO A 37 12.36 -21.34 20.74
C PRO A 37 11.64 -22.57 20.17
N ALA A 38 11.19 -22.52 18.91
CA ALA A 38 10.45 -23.61 18.28
C ALA A 38 11.40 -24.74 17.82
N THR A 39 12.43 -24.40 17.07
CA THR A 39 13.37 -25.38 16.49
C THR A 39 14.55 -25.70 17.42
N LYS A 40 14.74 -24.91 18.48
CA LYS A 40 15.96 -24.89 19.33
C LYS A 40 17.25 -24.59 18.54
N GLN A 41 17.12 -24.16 17.28
CA GLN A 41 18.26 -23.83 16.44
C GLN A 41 18.87 -22.50 16.90
N VAL A 42 20.19 -22.48 17.02
CA VAL A 42 20.96 -21.28 17.32
C VAL A 42 21.35 -20.60 16.01
N PHE A 43 20.98 -19.33 15.87
CA PHE A 43 21.34 -18.49 14.74
C PHE A 43 22.35 -17.43 15.18
N GLN A 44 23.23 -17.06 14.25
CA GLN A 44 24.20 -16.00 14.47
C GLN A 44 24.50 -15.20 13.21
N VAL A 45 24.78 -13.91 13.39
CA VAL A 45 25.28 -13.01 12.36
C VAL A 45 26.52 -12.32 12.92
N THR A 46 27.68 -12.61 12.33
CA THR A 46 28.99 -12.11 12.75
C THR A 46 29.34 -10.82 12.00
N ASP A 47 30.47 -10.21 12.39
CA ASP A 47 31.11 -9.10 11.69
C ASP A 47 30.30 -7.80 11.64
N ILE A 48 29.46 -7.57 12.64
CA ILE A 48 28.61 -6.39 12.70
C ILE A 48 29.38 -5.23 13.35
N PRO A 49 29.52 -4.06 12.68
CA PRO A 49 30.16 -2.90 13.30
C PRO A 49 29.42 -2.47 14.57
N LYS A 50 30.08 -2.60 15.73
CA LYS A 50 29.47 -2.33 17.04
C LYS A 50 28.98 -0.88 17.14
N PRO A 51 29.79 0.16 16.82
CA PRO A 51 29.34 1.55 16.92
C PRO A 51 28.10 1.85 16.08
N MET A 52 28.03 1.35 14.84
CA MET A 52 26.85 1.46 13.99
C MET A 52 25.64 0.81 14.67
N PHE A 53 25.76 -0.45 15.08
CA PHE A 53 24.62 -1.18 15.64
C PHE A 53 24.08 -0.52 16.92
N LEU A 54 24.95 -0.08 17.83
CA LEU A 54 24.55 0.64 19.05
C LEU A 54 23.87 1.98 18.74
N LYS A 55 24.27 2.66 17.65
CA LYS A 55 23.65 3.91 17.23
C LYS A 55 22.20 3.70 16.76
N PHE A 56 21.93 2.57 16.11
CA PHE A 56 20.61 2.23 15.57
C PHE A 56 19.71 1.47 16.53
N SER A 57 20.28 0.73 17.50
CA SER A 57 19.55 -0.09 18.47
C SER A 57 19.74 0.46 19.90
N PRO A 58 18.75 1.19 20.45
CA PRO A 58 18.79 1.68 21.83
C PRO A 58 18.91 0.54 22.85
N SER A 59 18.19 -0.57 22.64
CA SER A 59 18.29 -1.75 23.50
C SER A 59 19.71 -2.33 23.55
N ALA A 60 20.41 -2.38 22.42
CA ALA A 60 21.81 -2.80 22.39
C ALA A 60 22.70 -1.77 23.11
N ALA A 61 22.51 -0.47 22.85
CA ALA A 61 23.25 0.59 23.55
C ALA A 61 23.10 0.48 25.08
N SER A 62 21.89 0.28 25.57
CA SER A 62 21.60 0.07 26.99
C SER A 62 22.24 -1.20 27.53
N HIS A 63 22.17 -2.33 26.82
CA HIS A 63 22.82 -3.58 27.22
C HIS A 63 24.34 -3.44 27.35
N TYR A 64 24.96 -2.69 26.42
CA TYR A 64 26.40 -2.46 26.49
C TYR A 64 26.81 -1.44 27.55
N ALA A 65 25.92 -0.51 27.91
CA ALA A 65 26.14 0.51 28.95
C ALA A 65 25.86 0.01 30.38
N SER A 66 24.83 -0.84 30.59
CA SER A 66 24.39 -1.30 31.91
C SER A 66 25.26 -2.40 32.51
N HIS A 67 25.92 -3.20 31.67
CA HIS A 67 26.88 -4.20 32.11
C HIS A 67 28.17 -3.51 32.58
N ASN A 68 28.24 -3.24 33.89
CA ASN A 68 29.42 -2.76 34.61
C ASN A 68 30.72 -3.28 33.99
N ALA A 69 31.57 -2.34 33.56
CA ALA A 69 32.85 -2.57 32.86
C ALA A 69 33.82 -3.53 33.57
N HIS A 70 33.56 -3.88 34.83
CA HIS A 70 34.43 -4.71 35.67
C HIS A 70 34.07 -6.21 35.71
N LYS A 71 32.97 -6.66 35.09
CA LYS A 71 32.54 -8.08 35.11
C LYS A 71 32.44 -8.78 33.75
N ARG A 72 32.84 -8.12 32.65
CA ARG A 72 32.83 -8.76 31.32
C ARG A 72 34.04 -9.68 31.15
N THR A 73 33.80 -10.95 30.90
CA THR A 73 34.81 -11.81 30.27
C THR A 73 35.05 -11.31 28.85
N LYS A 74 36.28 -11.39 28.33
CA LYS A 74 36.63 -10.93 26.96
C LYS A 74 35.65 -11.41 25.88
N HIS A 75 35.09 -12.62 26.05
CA HIS A 75 34.17 -13.21 25.08
C HIS A 75 32.76 -12.55 25.06
N SER A 76 32.31 -12.00 26.20
CA SER A 76 30.99 -11.34 26.35
C SER A 76 30.95 -9.90 25.80
N GLU A 77 32.11 -9.33 25.46
CA GLU A 77 32.21 -7.97 24.93
C GLU A 77 31.89 -7.90 23.42
N HIS A 78 32.06 -9.03 22.73
CA HIS A 78 31.90 -9.17 21.29
C HIS A 78 30.62 -9.92 20.87
N VAL A 79 29.82 -10.41 21.83
CA VAL A 79 28.58 -11.13 21.52
C VAL A 79 27.40 -10.36 22.13
N TYR A 80 26.43 -10.01 21.28
CA TYR A 80 25.13 -9.54 21.72
C TYR A 80 24.13 -10.69 21.56
N ASP A 81 23.78 -11.32 22.68
CA ASP A 81 22.84 -12.43 22.73
C ASP A 81 21.43 -11.89 22.99
N LEU A 82 20.51 -12.12 22.05
CA LEU A 82 19.10 -11.76 22.16
C LEU A 82 18.31 -12.80 22.97
N GLY A 83 18.92 -13.93 23.30
CA GLY A 83 18.28 -15.04 23.99
C GLY A 83 17.29 -15.81 23.10
N PRO A 84 16.24 -16.39 23.69
CA PRO A 84 15.15 -17.04 22.94
C PRO A 84 14.35 -15.99 22.16
N THR A 85 14.39 -16.04 20.83
CA THR A 85 13.71 -15.08 19.95
C THR A 85 12.99 -15.81 18.83
N ALA A 86 11.65 -15.79 18.86
CA ALA A 86 10.80 -16.42 17.85
C ALA A 86 10.76 -15.61 16.54
N HIS A 87 10.62 -16.31 15.42
CA HIS A 87 10.34 -15.73 14.10
C HIS A 87 11.38 -14.74 13.55
N LEU A 88 12.59 -14.68 14.13
CA LEU A 88 13.67 -13.83 13.65
C LEU A 88 14.45 -14.53 12.53
N ASN A 89 14.18 -14.14 11.28
CA ASN A 89 14.87 -14.70 10.12
C ASN A 89 16.28 -14.08 9.94
N PRO A 90 17.36 -14.89 9.86
CA PRO A 90 18.72 -14.37 9.65
C PRO A 90 18.89 -13.52 8.38
N ALA A 91 18.16 -13.84 7.31
CA ALA A 91 18.21 -13.07 6.07
C ALA A 91 17.64 -11.66 6.25
N ALA A 92 16.56 -11.52 7.02
CA ALA A 92 15.96 -10.22 7.32
C ALA A 92 16.88 -9.37 8.22
N VAL A 93 17.56 -9.99 9.19
CA VAL A 93 18.58 -9.32 10.02
C VAL A 93 19.73 -8.81 9.16
N ARG A 94 20.28 -9.65 8.27
CA ARG A 94 21.35 -9.26 7.34
C ARG A 94 20.91 -8.13 6.41
N TYR A 95 19.69 -8.18 5.90
CA TYR A 95 19.12 -7.10 5.10
C TYR A 95 19.09 -5.78 5.87
N LEU A 96 18.55 -5.79 7.09
CA LEU A 96 18.45 -4.60 7.93
C LEU A 96 19.83 -4.01 8.27
N LEU A 97 20.83 -4.85 8.54
CA LEU A 97 22.21 -4.43 8.80
C LEU A 97 22.87 -3.82 7.55
N ASN A 98 22.60 -4.37 6.36
CA ASN A 98 23.05 -3.79 5.10
C ASN A 98 22.41 -2.42 4.86
N GLU A 99 21.11 -2.27 5.16
CA GLU A 99 20.42 -0.98 5.08
C GLU A 99 21.02 0.06 6.03
N MET A 100 21.34 -0.30 7.28
CA MET A 100 22.06 0.59 8.20
C MET A 100 23.43 1.00 7.65
N THR A 101 24.15 0.05 7.05
CA THR A 101 25.46 0.32 6.44
C THR A 101 25.32 1.30 5.27
N THR A 102 24.33 1.09 4.41
CA THR A 102 24.00 2.00 3.31
C THR A 102 23.61 3.39 3.82
N ALA A 103 22.86 3.47 4.91
CA ALA A 103 22.52 4.73 5.57
C ALA A 103 23.76 5.51 6.00
N CYS A 104 24.76 4.81 6.54
CA CYS A 104 26.02 5.40 6.95
C CYS A 104 26.91 5.82 5.76
N ARG A 105 26.73 5.21 4.58
CA ARG A 105 27.48 5.56 3.35
C ARG A 105 26.88 6.75 2.59
N THR A 106 25.62 7.10 2.85
CA THR A 106 24.90 8.12 2.08
C THR A 106 24.74 9.42 2.87
N GLN A 107 24.77 10.55 2.15
CA GLN A 107 24.47 11.86 2.75
C GLN A 107 22.96 12.03 3.04
N GLY A 108 22.11 11.22 2.42
CA GLY A 108 20.66 11.34 2.44
C GLY A 108 19.96 10.82 3.70
N ILE A 109 18.64 10.82 3.61
CA ILE A 109 17.71 10.33 4.62
C ILE A 109 17.83 8.82 4.73
N TYR A 110 17.88 8.29 5.95
CA TYR A 110 17.70 6.86 6.14
C TYR A 110 16.22 6.49 5.96
N LEU A 111 15.92 5.89 4.80
CA LEU A 111 14.67 5.20 4.51
C LEU A 111 15.05 3.81 4.00
N PRO A 112 14.51 2.73 4.58
CA PRO A 112 14.80 1.40 4.09
C PRO A 112 14.29 1.24 2.66
N ALA A 113 15.13 0.68 1.79
CA ALA A 113 14.72 0.29 0.46
C ALA A 113 13.65 -0.83 0.58
N PRO A 114 12.57 -0.78 -0.21
CA PRO A 114 11.66 -1.92 -0.33
C PRO A 114 12.40 -3.10 -0.99
N TYR A 115 11.94 -4.32 -0.73
CA TYR A 115 12.42 -5.44 -1.55
C TYR A 115 12.01 -5.21 -3.02
N PRO A 116 12.85 -5.63 -3.98
CA PRO A 116 12.60 -5.40 -5.40
C PRO A 116 11.33 -6.10 -5.94
N GLN A 117 10.81 -7.07 -5.21
CA GLN A 117 9.52 -7.71 -5.49
C GLN A 117 8.55 -7.44 -4.33
N PRO A 118 7.24 -7.30 -4.59
CA PRO A 118 6.20 -7.14 -3.58
C PRO A 118 5.96 -8.44 -2.79
N ASN A 119 7.01 -8.96 -2.15
CA ASN A 119 6.94 -10.17 -1.34
C ASN A 119 6.56 -9.79 0.09
N VAL A 120 5.29 -10.02 0.44
CA VAL A 120 4.72 -9.68 1.77
C VAL A 120 5.51 -10.33 2.90
N GLN A 121 5.87 -11.61 2.76
CA GLN A 121 6.56 -12.35 3.82
C GLN A 121 7.95 -11.76 4.12
N ARG A 122 8.71 -11.37 3.10
CA ARG A 122 10.03 -10.72 3.30
C ARG A 122 9.91 -9.35 3.95
N HIS A 123 8.91 -8.55 3.55
CA HIS A 123 8.66 -7.25 4.18
C HIS A 123 8.23 -7.41 5.64
N LEU A 124 7.39 -8.41 5.94
CA LEU A 124 6.97 -8.74 7.30
C LEU A 124 8.16 -9.19 8.16
N GLN A 125 9.00 -10.10 7.65
CA GLN A 125 10.22 -10.53 8.35
C GLN A 125 11.18 -9.37 8.63
N ALA A 126 11.29 -8.39 7.72
CA ALA A 126 12.10 -7.19 7.94
C ALA A 126 11.50 -6.27 9.01
N LEU A 127 10.17 -6.12 9.05
CA LEU A 127 9.48 -5.38 10.10
C LEU A 127 9.69 -6.04 11.48
N ILE A 128 9.50 -7.36 11.57
CA ILE A 128 9.75 -8.17 12.78
C ILE A 128 11.20 -7.98 13.25
N ALA A 129 12.17 -8.13 12.34
CA ALA A 129 13.58 -7.94 12.66
C ALA A 129 13.87 -6.51 13.16
N ALA A 130 13.28 -5.49 12.54
CA ALA A 130 13.45 -4.11 12.99
C ALA A 130 12.90 -3.87 14.40
N GLN A 131 11.78 -4.49 14.76
CA GLN A 131 11.22 -4.37 16.11
C GLN A 131 12.00 -5.16 17.15
N GLN A 132 12.37 -6.41 16.86
CA GLN A 132 13.12 -7.25 17.80
C GLN A 132 14.55 -6.73 18.04
N LEU A 133 15.18 -6.11 17.04
CA LEU A 133 16.48 -5.43 17.21
C LEU A 133 16.36 -3.99 17.71
N ASP A 134 15.14 -3.52 18.02
CA ASP A 134 14.84 -2.17 18.52
C ASP A 134 15.28 -1.03 17.59
N VAL A 135 15.22 -1.23 16.28
CA VAL A 135 15.61 -0.27 15.25
C VAL A 135 14.43 0.65 14.90
N ARG A 136 14.03 1.47 15.88
CA ARG A 136 12.77 2.24 15.83
C ARG A 136 12.64 3.22 14.67
N CYS A 137 13.76 3.76 14.20
CA CYS A 137 13.78 4.83 13.18
C CYS A 137 13.21 4.39 11.81
N VAL A 138 13.11 3.08 11.55
CA VAL A 138 12.60 2.52 10.29
C VAL A 138 11.27 1.79 10.40
N VAL A 139 10.76 1.55 11.61
CA VAL A 139 9.54 0.74 11.82
C VAL A 139 8.35 1.31 11.05
N HIS A 140 8.13 2.63 11.12
CA HIS A 140 7.04 3.27 10.38
C HIS A 140 7.20 3.16 8.86
N ALA A 141 8.43 3.25 8.34
CA ALA A 141 8.69 3.11 6.91
C ALA A 141 8.42 1.67 6.45
N TRP A 142 8.85 0.67 7.24
CA TRP A 142 8.59 -0.73 6.97
C TRP A 142 7.11 -1.10 7.03
N ARG A 143 6.33 -0.53 7.97
CA ARG A 143 4.87 -0.68 7.99
C ARG A 143 4.25 -0.22 6.66
N GLY A 144 4.66 0.95 6.16
CA GLY A 144 4.19 1.45 4.87
C GLY A 144 4.56 0.51 3.71
N LYS A 145 5.82 0.05 3.65
CA LYS A 145 6.28 -0.88 2.61
C LYS A 145 5.55 -2.23 2.66
N LEU A 146 5.26 -2.74 3.85
CA LEU A 146 4.47 -3.95 4.02
C LEU A 146 3.03 -3.76 3.52
N MET A 147 2.39 -2.64 3.88
CA MET A 147 1.03 -2.33 3.40
C MET A 147 0.97 -2.16 1.87
N ASP A 148 2.00 -1.56 1.26
CA ASP A 148 2.12 -1.44 -0.19
C ASP A 148 2.32 -2.81 -0.84
N ALA A 149 3.21 -3.66 -0.31
CA ALA A 149 3.39 -5.03 -0.82
C ALA A 149 2.10 -5.86 -0.72
N VAL A 150 1.34 -5.71 0.37
CA VAL A 150 0.02 -6.33 0.54
C VAL A 150 -0.99 -5.83 -0.50
N ARG A 151 -0.95 -4.54 -0.83
CA ARG A 151 -1.83 -3.97 -1.87
C ARG A 151 -1.51 -4.56 -3.25
N ASP A 152 -0.24 -4.76 -3.54
CA ASP A 152 0.24 -5.18 -4.87
C ASP A 152 0.15 -6.69 -5.08
N ALA A 153 0.51 -7.50 -4.07
CA ALA A 153 0.57 -8.96 -4.19
C ALA A 153 -0.58 -9.70 -3.49
N GLY A 154 -1.41 -9.00 -2.71
CA GLY A 154 -2.42 -9.62 -1.86
C GLY A 154 -1.83 -10.20 -0.58
N VAL A 155 -2.63 -11.00 0.13
CA VAL A 155 -2.26 -11.62 1.42
C VAL A 155 -2.37 -13.13 1.30
N THR A 156 -1.37 -13.84 1.83
CA THR A 156 -1.42 -15.29 2.01
C THR A 156 -1.75 -15.66 3.45
N ARG A 157 -2.26 -16.88 3.66
CA ARG A 157 -2.53 -17.41 5.01
C ARG A 157 -1.30 -17.37 5.91
N ASP A 158 -0.14 -17.77 5.39
CA ASP A 158 1.10 -17.83 6.17
C ASP A 158 1.62 -16.45 6.57
N ALA A 159 1.42 -15.43 5.73
CA ALA A 159 1.78 -14.05 6.07
C ALA A 159 0.90 -13.51 7.20
N LEU A 160 -0.41 -13.77 7.15
CA LEU A 160 -1.33 -13.38 8.23
C LEU A 160 -1.02 -14.12 9.53
N ALA A 161 -0.79 -15.43 9.44
CA ALA A 161 -0.44 -16.25 10.59
C ALA A 161 0.87 -15.80 11.25
N LEU A 162 1.89 -15.49 10.45
CA LEU A 162 3.16 -14.96 10.96
C LEU A 162 3.00 -13.60 11.65
N LEU A 163 2.21 -12.69 11.07
CA LEU A 163 1.93 -11.39 11.69
C LEU A 163 1.21 -11.57 13.02
N HIS A 164 0.13 -12.36 13.04
CA HIS A 164 -0.68 -12.59 14.24
C HIS A 164 0.10 -13.33 15.33
N ALA A 165 0.86 -14.37 14.99
CA ALA A 165 1.68 -15.11 15.95
C ALA A 165 2.75 -14.21 16.61
N HIS A 166 3.27 -13.22 15.88
CA HIS A 166 4.32 -12.36 16.39
C HIS A 166 3.80 -11.12 17.13
N PHE A 167 2.77 -10.46 16.62
CA PHE A 167 2.26 -9.18 17.16
C PHE A 167 0.99 -9.30 17.98
N GLY A 168 0.29 -10.43 17.89
CA GLY A 168 -1.07 -10.58 18.40
C GLY A 168 -2.03 -9.56 17.79
N ASP A 169 -3.10 -9.26 18.53
CA ASP A 169 -4.15 -8.34 18.09
C ASP A 169 -3.80 -6.86 18.37
N GLU A 170 -2.90 -6.58 19.31
CA GLU A 170 -2.71 -5.23 19.87
C GLU A 170 -1.46 -4.49 19.39
N ALA A 171 -0.37 -5.18 19.01
CA ALA A 171 0.89 -4.49 18.72
C ALA A 171 0.91 -3.85 17.31
N GLU A 172 0.24 -4.45 16.33
CA GLU A 172 0.17 -3.96 14.94
C GLU A 172 -1.26 -3.98 14.34
N PRO A 173 -2.26 -3.37 15.02
CA PRO A 173 -3.67 -3.49 14.62
C PRO A 173 -3.95 -2.87 13.25
N ALA A 174 -3.22 -1.82 12.87
CA ALA A 174 -3.38 -1.18 11.57
C ALA A 174 -2.88 -2.06 10.41
N VAL A 175 -1.75 -2.74 10.59
CA VAL A 175 -1.21 -3.68 9.58
C VAL A 175 -2.12 -4.89 9.47
N LEU A 176 -2.56 -5.42 10.62
CA LEU A 176 -3.46 -6.57 10.67
C LEU A 176 -4.80 -6.27 9.98
N ARG A 177 -5.43 -5.14 10.31
CA ARG A 177 -6.66 -4.68 9.65
C ARG A 177 -6.47 -4.46 8.14
N HIS A 178 -5.33 -3.92 7.72
CA HIS A 178 -5.02 -3.72 6.30
C HIS A 178 -4.91 -5.04 5.54
N MET A 179 -4.25 -6.05 6.13
CA MET A 179 -4.16 -7.40 5.55
C MET A 179 -5.54 -8.05 5.43
N LEU A 180 -6.36 -7.97 6.48
CA LEU A 180 -7.75 -8.46 6.45
C LEU A 180 -8.59 -7.72 5.40
N ASN A 181 -8.42 -6.40 5.26
CA ASN A 181 -9.13 -5.61 4.26
C ASN A 181 -8.80 -6.05 2.84
N SER A 182 -7.52 -6.27 2.55
CA SER A 182 -7.07 -6.79 1.25
C SER A 182 -7.66 -8.17 0.95
N ALA A 183 -7.66 -9.08 1.93
CA ALA A 183 -8.23 -10.42 1.79
C ALA A 183 -9.76 -10.37 1.55
N VAL A 184 -10.49 -9.63 2.37
CA VAL A 184 -11.96 -9.45 2.24
C VAL A 184 -12.33 -8.79 0.92
N TYR A 185 -11.55 -7.80 0.46
CA TYR A 185 -11.79 -7.16 -0.83
C TYR A 185 -11.62 -8.14 -1.99
N ALA A 186 -10.61 -9.02 -1.93
CA ALA A 186 -10.42 -10.07 -2.91
C ALA A 186 -11.55 -11.09 -2.89
N GLU A 187 -11.99 -11.51 -1.70
CA GLU A 187 -13.13 -12.41 -1.46
C GLU A 187 -14.41 -11.87 -2.10
N LEU A 188 -14.82 -10.66 -1.73
CA LEU A 188 -16.05 -10.03 -2.22
C LEU A 188 -16.03 -9.74 -3.72
N ARG A 189 -14.83 -9.62 -4.32
CA ARG A 189 -14.68 -9.38 -5.76
C ARG A 189 -14.71 -10.68 -6.58
N ALA A 190 -14.18 -11.77 -6.05
CA ALA A 190 -14.18 -13.07 -6.71
C ALA A 190 -15.59 -13.69 -6.73
N GLY A 191 -16.42 -13.39 -5.72
CA GLY A 191 -17.76 -13.96 -5.58
C GLY A 191 -17.75 -15.43 -5.13
N ASP A 192 -18.94 -16.00 -4.91
CA ASP A 192 -19.11 -17.33 -4.31
C ASP A 192 -18.85 -18.50 -5.27
N ALA A 193 -18.73 -18.23 -6.57
CA ALA A 193 -18.66 -19.27 -7.59
C ALA A 193 -17.30 -19.98 -7.65
N ASP A 194 -16.20 -19.26 -7.41
CA ASP A 194 -14.83 -19.80 -7.44
C ASP A 194 -13.93 -19.09 -6.41
N PRO A 195 -14.04 -19.44 -5.11
CA PRO A 195 -13.23 -18.81 -4.08
C PRO A 195 -11.75 -19.19 -4.24
N HIS A 196 -10.88 -18.18 -4.24
CA HIS A 196 -9.44 -18.38 -4.36
C HIS A 196 -8.90 -19.23 -3.18
N PRO A 197 -8.01 -20.23 -3.41
CA PRO A 197 -7.53 -21.13 -2.35
C PRO A 197 -6.94 -20.41 -1.13
N GLU A 198 -6.21 -19.32 -1.34
CA GLU A 198 -5.66 -18.49 -0.24
C GLU A 198 -6.75 -17.84 0.60
N THR A 199 -7.86 -17.40 -0.01
CA THR A 199 -8.99 -16.82 0.72
C THR A 199 -9.67 -17.87 1.60
N VAL A 200 -9.83 -19.09 1.09
CA VAL A 200 -10.34 -20.23 1.87
C VAL A 200 -9.40 -20.56 3.03
N ALA A 201 -8.09 -20.61 2.78
CA ALA A 201 -7.09 -20.88 3.81
C ALA A 201 -7.07 -19.79 4.90
N LEU A 202 -7.15 -18.52 4.52
CA LEU A 202 -7.27 -17.38 5.43
C LEU A 202 -8.54 -17.47 6.29
N ASN A 203 -9.69 -17.77 5.67
CA ASN A 203 -10.95 -17.95 6.39
C ASN A 203 -10.88 -19.10 7.40
N ARG A 204 -10.26 -20.22 7.02
CA ARG A 204 -10.03 -21.33 7.94
C ARG A 204 -9.16 -20.91 9.13
N TYR A 205 -8.07 -20.19 8.87
CA TYR A 205 -7.21 -19.67 9.93
C TYR A 205 -7.95 -18.71 10.88
N VAL A 206 -8.76 -17.80 10.33
CA VAL A 206 -9.48 -16.80 11.13
C VAL A 206 -10.63 -17.43 11.94
N TYR A 207 -11.47 -18.25 11.32
CA TYR A 207 -12.70 -18.74 11.96
C TYR A 207 -12.58 -20.14 12.57
N ALA A 208 -11.82 -21.06 11.95
CA ALA A 208 -11.79 -22.46 12.37
C ALA A 208 -10.66 -22.78 13.36
N GLU A 209 -9.54 -22.05 13.30
CA GLU A 209 -8.39 -22.27 14.20
C GLU A 209 -8.51 -21.56 15.57
N GLY A 210 -9.71 -21.06 15.92
CA GLY A 210 -9.99 -20.56 17.27
C GLY A 210 -9.40 -19.19 17.60
N ASN A 211 -9.39 -18.26 16.64
CA ASN A 211 -8.88 -16.90 16.80
C ASN A 211 -10.04 -15.86 16.92
N PRO A 212 -10.69 -15.72 18.10
CA PRO A 212 -11.91 -14.90 18.23
C PRO A 212 -11.68 -13.40 17.98
N GLY A 213 -10.53 -12.85 18.40
CA GLY A 213 -10.19 -11.44 18.16
C GLY A 213 -10.06 -11.13 16.66
N LEU A 214 -9.32 -11.96 15.94
CA LEU A 214 -9.22 -11.90 14.48
C LEU A 214 -10.58 -12.06 13.79
N ALA A 215 -11.43 -12.98 14.25
CA ALA A 215 -12.75 -13.20 13.66
C ALA A 215 -13.66 -11.97 13.79
N VAL A 216 -13.66 -11.33 14.97
CA VAL A 216 -14.39 -10.07 15.20
C VAL A 216 -13.84 -8.97 14.29
N MET A 217 -12.51 -8.85 14.19
CA MET A 217 -11.87 -7.86 13.33
C MET A 217 -12.20 -8.08 11.85
N LYS A 218 -12.13 -9.32 11.35
CA LYS A 218 -12.48 -9.65 9.97
C LYS A 218 -13.94 -9.32 9.68
N LYS A 219 -14.87 -9.69 10.57
CA LYS A 219 -16.30 -9.38 10.41
C LYS A 219 -16.57 -7.87 10.35
N ALA A 220 -15.88 -7.08 11.18
CA ALA A 220 -15.99 -5.62 11.12
C ALA A 220 -15.46 -5.07 9.78
N VAL A 221 -14.39 -5.65 9.24
CA VAL A 221 -13.83 -5.30 7.94
C VAL A 221 -14.77 -5.71 6.79
N GLU A 222 -15.40 -6.88 6.84
CA GLU A 222 -16.41 -7.33 5.86
C GLU A 222 -17.55 -6.31 5.71
N ILE A 223 -18.13 -5.88 6.82
CA ILE A 223 -19.20 -4.87 6.83
C ILE A 223 -18.72 -3.56 6.18
N GLU A 224 -17.51 -3.11 6.54
CA GLU A 224 -16.94 -1.88 6.00
C GLU A 224 -16.65 -1.97 4.49
N VAL A 225 -16.04 -3.08 4.03
CA VAL A 225 -15.71 -3.27 2.62
C VAL A 225 -16.98 -3.45 1.79
N ALA A 226 -17.95 -4.24 2.24
CA ALA A 226 -19.23 -4.40 1.57
C ALA A 226 -19.95 -3.05 1.40
N GLY A 227 -20.02 -2.24 2.47
CA GLY A 227 -20.59 -0.89 2.40
C GLY A 227 -19.86 0.02 1.41
N LYS A 228 -18.51 -0.02 1.39
CA LYS A 228 -17.70 0.75 0.42
C LYS A 228 -17.91 0.29 -1.02
N MET A 229 -18.03 -1.01 -1.25
CA MET A 229 -18.30 -1.58 -2.58
C MET A 229 -19.68 -1.19 -3.08
N ALA A 230 -20.72 -1.30 -2.25
CA ALA A 230 -22.07 -0.85 -2.58
C ALA A 230 -22.12 0.65 -2.93
N ALA A 231 -21.50 1.50 -2.11
CA ALA A 231 -21.43 2.93 -2.35
C ALA A 231 -20.65 3.29 -3.64
N ARG A 232 -19.61 2.51 -3.99
CA ARG A 232 -18.89 2.65 -5.27
C ARG A 232 -19.78 2.28 -6.45
N ALA A 233 -20.50 1.16 -6.37
CA ALA A 233 -21.43 0.72 -7.41
C ALA A 233 -22.53 1.76 -7.67
N GLU A 234 -23.16 2.29 -6.62
CA GLU A 234 -24.19 3.35 -6.74
C GLU A 234 -23.64 4.62 -7.41
N LYS A 235 -22.42 5.02 -7.02
CA LYS A 235 -21.76 6.21 -7.59
C LYS A 235 -21.39 6.00 -9.07
N GLU A 236 -20.94 4.80 -9.43
CA GLU A 236 -20.65 4.44 -10.82
C GLU A 236 -21.91 4.39 -11.67
N GLU A 237 -23.00 3.82 -11.16
CA GLU A 237 -24.30 3.82 -11.84
C GLU A 237 -24.82 5.25 -12.06
N LYS A 238 -24.73 6.11 -11.04
CA LYS A 238 -25.10 7.53 -11.15
C LYS A 238 -24.24 8.28 -12.16
N ARG A 239 -22.94 7.95 -12.26
CA ARG A 239 -22.04 8.49 -13.27
C ARG A 239 -22.42 8.00 -14.66
N ALA A 240 -22.68 6.70 -14.83
CA ALA A 240 -23.11 6.11 -16.10
C ALA A 240 -24.42 6.75 -16.60
N ARG A 241 -25.43 6.86 -15.74
CA ARG A 241 -26.70 7.54 -16.05
C ARG A 241 -26.51 8.99 -16.47
N ARG A 242 -25.63 9.74 -15.79
CA ARG A 242 -25.31 11.15 -16.17
C ARG A 242 -24.61 11.25 -17.52
N VAL A 243 -23.68 10.33 -17.81
CA VAL A 243 -22.99 10.28 -19.10
C VAL A 243 -23.98 9.95 -20.21
N GLU A 244 -24.87 8.98 -20.00
CA GLU A 244 -25.88 8.60 -20.99
C GLU A 244 -26.91 9.73 -21.21
N ALA A 245 -27.39 10.38 -20.16
CA ALA A 245 -28.27 11.54 -20.26
C ALA A 245 -27.62 12.70 -21.02
N ARG A 246 -26.32 12.97 -20.78
CA ARG A 246 -25.55 13.96 -21.56
C ARG A 246 -25.45 13.58 -23.03
N LYS A 247 -25.13 12.32 -23.35
CA LYS A 247 -25.09 11.84 -24.74
C LYS A 247 -26.43 12.02 -25.45
N ARG A 248 -27.55 11.64 -24.80
CA ARG A 248 -28.91 11.83 -25.34
C ARG A 248 -29.25 13.30 -25.55
N PHE A 249 -28.88 14.18 -24.61
CA PHE A 249 -29.09 15.62 -24.74
C PHE A 249 -28.31 16.21 -25.92
N PHE A 250 -27.02 15.86 -26.08
CA PHE A 250 -26.22 16.31 -27.20
C PHE A 250 -26.76 15.82 -28.55
N GLN A 251 -27.17 14.56 -28.64
CA GLN A 251 -27.79 14.02 -29.86
C GLN A 251 -29.11 14.73 -30.20
N LYS A 252 -29.95 15.03 -29.21
CA LYS A 252 -31.19 15.77 -29.43
C LYS A 252 -30.90 17.20 -29.93
N ARG A 253 -29.93 17.88 -29.32
CA ARG A 253 -29.52 19.23 -29.73
C ARG A 253 -28.94 19.26 -31.14
N GLN A 254 -28.13 18.27 -31.52
CA GLN A 254 -27.62 18.14 -32.90
C GLN A 254 -28.77 17.96 -33.90
N ARG A 255 -29.73 17.06 -33.62
CA ARG A 255 -30.90 16.87 -34.49
C ARG A 255 -31.76 18.13 -34.61
N GLU A 256 -31.92 18.89 -33.53
CA GLU A 256 -32.64 20.16 -33.55
C GLU A 256 -31.88 21.23 -34.36
N GLN A 257 -30.54 21.27 -34.27
CA GLN A 257 -29.71 22.15 -35.09
C GLN A 257 -29.77 21.77 -36.58
N GLU A 258 -29.61 20.47 -36.92
CA GLU A 258 -29.75 19.97 -38.28
C GLU A 258 -31.13 20.30 -38.86
N LYS A 259 -32.20 20.14 -38.06
CA LYS A 259 -33.55 20.52 -38.46
C LYS A 259 -33.69 22.03 -38.70
N HIS A 260 -33.09 22.86 -37.84
CA HIS A 260 -33.14 24.32 -38.00
C HIS A 260 -32.36 24.77 -39.24
N GLU A 261 -31.14 24.27 -39.44
CA GLU A 261 -30.32 24.55 -40.64
C GLU A 261 -31.02 24.09 -41.92
N MET A 262 -31.72 22.95 -41.89
CA MET A 262 -32.51 22.45 -43.01
C MET A 262 -33.70 23.36 -43.32
N LEU A 263 -34.41 23.85 -42.30
CA LEU A 263 -35.52 24.80 -42.48
C LEU A 263 -35.02 26.16 -42.97
N ASP A 264 -33.88 26.64 -42.50
CA ASP A 264 -33.27 27.90 -42.97
C ASP A 264 -32.86 27.79 -44.45
N ARG A 265 -32.20 26.70 -44.87
CA ARG A 265 -31.87 26.47 -46.29
C ARG A 265 -33.10 26.39 -47.20
N ALA A 266 -34.20 25.81 -46.70
CA ALA A 266 -35.47 25.79 -47.42
C ALA A 266 -36.11 27.18 -47.52
N ARG A 267 -35.97 28.01 -46.48
CA ARG A 267 -36.46 29.39 -46.44
C ARG A 267 -35.67 30.31 -47.38
N ASP A 268 -34.37 30.10 -47.49
CA ASP A 268 -33.47 30.88 -48.37
C ASP A 268 -33.57 30.47 -49.84
N GLY A 269 -34.31 29.39 -50.16
CA GLY A 269 -34.59 28.95 -51.53
C GLY A 269 -33.52 28.02 -52.13
N ASP A 270 -32.51 27.65 -51.36
CA ASP A 270 -31.39 26.79 -51.81
C ASP A 270 -31.74 25.30 -51.86
N ARG A 271 -32.92 24.89 -51.37
CA ARG A 271 -33.42 23.50 -51.44
C ARG A 271 -34.96 23.46 -51.51
N ILE A 272 -35.48 22.57 -52.36
CA ILE A 272 -36.92 22.23 -52.42
C ILE A 272 -37.25 21.22 -51.29
N LEU A 273 -38.25 21.52 -50.46
CA LEU A 273 -38.78 20.62 -49.44
C LEU A 273 -39.47 19.42 -50.10
N SER A 274 -39.30 18.21 -49.54
CA SER A 274 -40.05 17.02 -50.00
C SER A 274 -41.48 17.01 -49.47
N GLU A 275 -42.41 16.33 -50.16
CA GLU A 275 -43.84 16.24 -49.76
C GLU A 275 -44.04 15.77 -48.31
N MET A 276 -43.23 14.80 -47.83
CA MET A 276 -43.28 14.32 -46.45
C MET A 276 -42.81 15.36 -45.41
N GLU A 277 -41.89 16.26 -45.78
CA GLU A 277 -41.40 17.33 -44.91
C GLU A 277 -42.41 18.48 -44.79
N VAL A 278 -43.18 18.72 -45.86
CA VAL A 278 -44.29 19.70 -45.88
C VAL A 278 -45.44 19.22 -45.00
N ASP A 279 -45.81 17.93 -45.07
CA ASP A 279 -46.83 17.34 -44.19
C ASP A 279 -46.41 17.37 -42.70
N ALA A 280 -45.13 17.18 -42.40
CA ALA A 280 -44.60 17.22 -41.04
C ALA A 280 -44.52 18.65 -40.43
N LEU A 281 -44.52 19.69 -41.26
CA LEU A 281 -44.65 21.10 -40.85
C LEU A 281 -46.12 21.49 -40.58
N GLY A 282 -47.07 20.64 -40.97
CA GLY A 282 -48.50 20.84 -40.82
C GLY A 282 -48.99 20.75 -39.38
N LYS A 283 -48.93 21.87 -38.64
CA LYS A 283 -50.07 22.44 -37.87
C LYS A 283 -49.77 23.70 -37.05
N HIS A 284 -48.51 24.11 -36.87
CA HIS A 284 -48.20 25.38 -36.20
C HIS A 284 -47.02 26.09 -36.85
N ALA A 285 -47.25 27.36 -37.23
CA ALA A 285 -46.36 28.32 -37.86
C ALA A 285 -46.24 28.26 -39.39
N GLY A 286 -47.20 28.90 -40.06
CA GLY A 286 -46.94 29.57 -41.34
C GLY A 286 -47.32 31.05 -41.22
N PRO A 287 -46.47 32.01 -41.63
CA PRO A 287 -46.96 33.34 -41.98
C PRO A 287 -47.74 33.22 -43.29
N THR A 288 -48.92 33.81 -43.35
CA THR A 288 -49.95 33.62 -44.38
C THR A 288 -49.59 34.15 -45.77
N THR A 289 -48.35 34.58 -46.02
CA THR A 289 -47.92 35.14 -47.30
C THR A 289 -46.42 34.91 -47.55
N ALA A 290 -46.09 33.93 -48.38
CA ALA A 290 -44.81 33.90 -49.08
C ALA A 290 -44.96 34.66 -50.40
N PHE A 291 -44.31 35.82 -50.52
CA PHE A 291 -44.19 36.52 -51.80
C PHE A 291 -43.21 35.73 -52.68
N VAL A 292 -43.72 35.18 -53.79
CA VAL A 292 -42.89 34.63 -54.87
C VAL A 292 -42.18 35.81 -55.55
N SER A 293 -40.91 36.03 -55.21
CA SER A 293 -40.05 36.95 -55.95
C SER A 293 -39.68 36.31 -57.30
N ASN A 294 -40.37 36.73 -58.35
CA ASN A 294 -40.02 36.42 -59.73
C ASN A 294 -38.67 37.08 -60.09
N LYS A 295 -37.57 36.36 -59.91
CA LYS A 295 -36.28 36.68 -60.54
C LYS A 295 -35.71 35.44 -61.20
N LEU A 296 -36.30 35.06 -62.33
CA LEU A 296 -35.66 34.33 -63.44
C LEU A 296 -36.52 34.56 -64.70
N ARG A 297 -36.30 35.71 -65.34
CA ARG A 297 -36.44 35.94 -66.78
C ARG A 297 -35.23 36.75 -67.22
#